data_AF-A0A818X0I1-F1
#
_entry.id   AF-A0A818X0I1-F1
#
_cell.length_a   1.000
_cell.length_b   1.000
_cell.length_c   1.000
_cell.angle_alpha   90.00
_cell.angle_beta   90.00
_cell.angle_gamma   90.00
#
_symmetry.space_group_name_H-M   'P 1'
#
loop_
_entity.id
_entity.type
_entity.pdbx_description
1 polymer ?
#
loop_
_entity_poly.entity_id
_entity_poly.type
_entity_poly.pdbx_seq_one_letter_code
_entity_poly.pdbx_strand_id
1 'polypeptide(L)'
;MLYIPSEYALCVYDILMKQGKDYGVISTEYFTQRTLRTERIYPSWGHDIDKKTTPFHSNREYHISFDVKIKSNDKMVYKKRFVQFLLKDHNLDSDPWPWSSKPIYRNGEFCGFVTSAAFGFTLGKQDLFMHLLQKKITVDYIRVTTYEINIATKRFKARFNVYQPTEMDSSVLLYTN
;
A
#
# COMPACT_ATOMS: atom_id res chain seq x y z
N MET A 1 -14.29 14.09 -3.92
CA MET A 1 -13.75 14.94 -5.00
C MET A 1 -14.84 15.93 -5.38
N LEU A 2 -14.53 17.23 -5.45
CA LEU A 2 -15.50 18.25 -5.84
C LEU A 2 -15.26 18.58 -7.32
N TYR A 3 -16.23 18.29 -8.18
CA TYR A 3 -16.15 18.58 -9.62
C TYR A 3 -16.76 19.95 -9.88
N ILE A 4 -15.98 20.86 -10.45
CA ILE A 4 -16.34 22.27 -10.65
C ILE A 4 -15.91 22.67 -12.06
N PRO A 5 -16.72 23.46 -12.80
CA PRO A 5 -16.27 24.11 -14.02
C PRO A 5 -15.04 24.99 -13.76
N SER A 6 -14.11 25.04 -14.72
CA SER A 6 -12.82 25.73 -14.59
C SER A 6 -12.96 27.21 -14.23
N GLU A 7 -14.03 27.85 -14.71
CA GLU A 7 -14.34 29.27 -14.52
C GLU A 7 -14.59 29.62 -13.05
N TYR A 8 -15.07 28.66 -12.26
CA TYR A 8 -15.40 28.88 -10.84
C TYR A 8 -14.36 28.28 -9.89
N ALA A 9 -13.33 27.60 -10.39
CA ALA A 9 -12.38 26.86 -9.57
C ALA A 9 -11.68 27.76 -8.52
N LEU A 10 -11.25 28.95 -8.92
CA LEU A 10 -10.57 29.90 -8.04
C LEU A 10 -11.50 30.43 -6.94
N CYS A 11 -12.70 30.86 -7.34
CA CYS A 11 -13.70 31.40 -6.41
C CYS A 11 -14.10 30.38 -5.34
N VAL A 12 -14.34 29.13 -5.75
CA VAL A 12 -14.70 28.07 -4.80
C VAL A 12 -13.53 27.75 -3.87
N TYR A 13 -12.30 27.69 -4.38
CA TYR A 13 -11.11 27.47 -3.55
C TYR A 13 -10.96 28.55 -2.48
N ASP A 14 -11.07 29.83 -2.86
CA ASP A 14 -10.93 30.94 -1.91
C ASP A 14 -12.00 30.94 -0.82
N ILE A 15 -13.25 30.63 -1.18
CA ILE A 15 -14.34 30.49 -0.21
C ILE A 15 -14.06 29.35 0.76
N LEU A 16 -13.62 28.20 0.27
CA LEU A 16 -13.27 27.05 1.10
C LEU A 16 -12.12 27.36 2.05
N MET A 17 -11.06 28.02 1.57
CA MET A 17 -9.91 28.38 2.41
C MET A 17 -10.28 29.43 3.45
N LYS A 18 -11.13 30.41 3.09
CA LYS A 18 -11.59 31.44 4.02
C LYS A 18 -12.46 30.87 5.14
N GLN A 19 -13.46 30.05 4.80
CA GLN A 19 -14.37 29.44 5.78
C GLN A 19 -13.71 28.30 6.57
N GLY A 20 -12.79 27.57 5.94
CA GLY A 20 -12.05 26.48 6.57
C GLY A 20 -10.97 26.94 7.55
N LYS A 21 -10.64 28.24 7.61
CA LYS A 21 -9.61 28.77 8.50
C LYS A 21 -9.89 28.46 9.97
N ASP A 22 -11.15 28.55 10.37
CA ASP A 22 -11.58 28.26 11.75
C ASP A 22 -11.41 26.77 12.11
N TYR A 23 -11.33 25.89 11.11
CA TYR A 23 -11.13 24.45 11.25
C TYR A 23 -9.68 24.01 10.99
N GLY A 24 -8.76 24.96 10.76
CA GLY A 24 -7.36 24.65 10.46
C GLY A 24 -7.13 24.06 9.07
N VAL A 25 -7.91 24.48 8.08
CA VAL A 25 -7.74 24.03 6.68
C VAL A 25 -6.32 24.31 6.18
N ILE A 26 -5.72 23.30 5.55
CA ILE A 26 -4.42 23.39 4.91
C ILE A 26 -4.47 22.75 3.53
N SER A 27 -3.71 23.30 2.60
CA SER A 27 -3.50 22.69 1.29
C SER A 27 -2.53 21.54 1.42
N THR A 28 -2.94 20.34 0.98
CA THR A 28 -2.09 19.15 1.00
C THR A 28 -1.55 18.85 -0.39
N GLU A 29 -0.29 18.44 -0.46
CA GLU A 29 0.35 18.07 -1.71
C GLU A 29 0.19 16.58 -2.04
N TYR A 30 0.72 16.22 -3.22
CA TYR A 30 0.72 14.86 -3.73
C TYR A 30 1.40 13.85 -2.80
N PHE A 31 2.52 14.20 -2.14
CA PHE A 31 3.22 13.28 -1.24
C PHE A 31 2.39 12.94 0.00
N THR A 32 1.69 13.93 0.57
CA THR A 32 0.74 13.69 1.68
C THR A 32 -0.35 12.72 1.25
N GLN A 33 -0.96 12.93 0.09
CA GLN A 33 -1.98 12.01 -0.45
C GLN A 33 -1.41 10.62 -0.71
N ARG A 34 -0.19 10.52 -1.24
CA ARG A 34 0.51 9.26 -1.46
C ARG A 34 0.78 8.53 -0.14
N THR A 35 1.11 9.23 0.92
CA THR A 35 1.28 8.64 2.24
C THR A 35 -0.04 8.14 2.80
N LEU A 36 -1.09 8.97 2.78
CA LEU A 36 -2.41 8.61 3.30
C LEU A 36 -3.02 7.40 2.57
N ARG A 37 -2.91 7.35 1.24
CA ARG A 37 -3.34 6.17 0.47
C ARG A 37 -2.53 4.93 0.86
N THR A 38 -1.25 5.12 1.21
CA THR A 38 -0.34 4.02 1.52
C THR A 38 -0.64 3.40 2.87
N GLU A 39 -0.94 4.24 3.84
CA GLU A 39 -1.37 3.80 5.16
C GLU A 39 -2.69 3.01 5.10
N ARG A 40 -3.61 3.43 4.21
CA ARG A 40 -4.92 2.80 4.01
C ARG A 40 -4.94 1.67 2.98
N ILE A 41 -3.81 1.15 2.52
CA ILE A 41 -3.76 0.01 1.58
C ILE A 41 -4.58 0.27 0.30
N TYR A 42 -4.53 1.51 -0.23
CA TYR A 42 -5.16 1.85 -1.52
C TYR A 42 -4.14 1.76 -2.67
N PRO A 43 -4.24 0.74 -3.53
CA PRO A 43 -3.36 0.67 -4.69
C PRO A 43 -3.67 1.73 -5.74
N SER A 44 -2.60 2.27 -6.33
CA SER A 44 -2.59 3.24 -7.41
C SER A 44 -2.45 2.58 -8.78
N TRP A 45 -3.22 3.06 -9.77
CA TRP A 45 -3.11 2.59 -11.16
C TRP A 45 -1.78 3.01 -11.79
N GLY A 46 -1.15 2.11 -12.53
CA GLY A 46 0.15 2.29 -13.18
C GLY A 46 1.34 1.96 -12.28
N HIS A 47 1.22 2.16 -10.96
CA HIS A 47 2.27 1.81 -9.99
C HIS A 47 2.04 0.46 -9.32
N ASP A 48 0.89 0.31 -8.69
CA ASP A 48 0.53 -0.91 -7.98
C ASP A 48 -0.24 -1.82 -8.95
N ILE A 49 -1.38 -1.36 -9.46
CA ILE A 49 -2.22 -2.15 -10.37
C ILE A 49 -1.99 -1.75 -11.83
N ASP A 50 -2.02 -2.73 -12.72
CA ASP A 50 -1.90 -2.54 -14.17
C ASP A 50 -2.85 -3.52 -14.88
N LYS A 51 -2.91 -3.47 -16.21
CA LYS A 51 -3.71 -4.38 -17.07
C LYS A 51 -3.46 -5.87 -16.82
N LYS A 52 -2.31 -6.21 -16.21
CA LYS A 52 -1.91 -7.58 -15.86
C LYS A 52 -2.35 -8.01 -14.45
N THR A 53 -2.94 -7.11 -13.67
CA THR A 53 -3.37 -7.35 -12.29
C THR A 53 -4.87 -7.54 -12.27
N THR A 54 -5.32 -8.75 -11.94
CA THR A 54 -6.75 -9.02 -11.72
C THR A 54 -7.17 -8.44 -10.36
N PRO A 55 -8.46 -8.09 -10.20
CA PRO A 55 -8.96 -7.60 -8.91
C PRO A 55 -8.72 -8.55 -7.73
N PHE A 56 -8.70 -9.87 -7.98
CA PHE A 56 -8.32 -10.90 -7.00
C PHE A 56 -6.88 -10.74 -6.49
N HIS A 57 -5.98 -10.26 -7.34
CA HIS A 57 -4.60 -9.99 -6.92
C HIS A 57 -4.50 -8.76 -6.01
N SER A 58 -5.41 -7.79 -6.14
CA SER A 58 -5.42 -6.56 -5.35
C SER A 58 -6.24 -6.62 -4.05
N ASN A 59 -6.74 -7.80 -3.65
CA ASN A 59 -7.74 -7.97 -2.59
C ASN A 59 -8.95 -7.04 -2.79
N ARG A 60 -9.48 -6.94 -4.02
CA ARG A 60 -10.64 -6.09 -4.36
C ARG A 60 -11.78 -6.87 -5.01
N GLU A 61 -11.82 -8.17 -4.75
CA GLU A 61 -12.85 -9.09 -5.23
C GLU A 61 -14.27 -8.65 -4.82
N TYR A 62 -14.42 -7.97 -3.69
CA TYR A 62 -15.70 -7.50 -3.17
C TYR A 62 -16.31 -6.33 -3.97
N HIS A 63 -15.54 -5.67 -4.85
CA HIS A 63 -16.04 -4.60 -5.72
C HIS A 63 -16.55 -5.12 -7.07
N ILE A 64 -16.54 -6.43 -7.30
CA ILE A 64 -16.92 -7.04 -8.57
C ILE A 64 -18.27 -7.72 -8.41
N SER A 65 -19.20 -7.42 -9.30
CA SER A 65 -20.38 -8.26 -9.50
C SER A 65 -20.02 -9.43 -10.43
N PHE A 66 -20.20 -10.65 -9.96
CA PHE A 66 -19.91 -11.88 -10.71
C PHE A 66 -20.93 -12.18 -11.81
N ASP A 67 -22.05 -11.45 -11.85
CA ASP A 67 -23.09 -11.62 -12.88
C ASP A 67 -22.65 -11.15 -14.27
N VAL A 68 -21.64 -10.29 -14.34
CA VAL A 68 -21.04 -9.88 -15.61
C VAL A 68 -20.00 -10.94 -15.97
N LYS A 69 -20.12 -11.58 -17.15
CA LYS A 69 -19.10 -12.51 -17.69
C LYS A 69 -17.76 -11.80 -17.85
N ILE A 70 -16.99 -11.74 -16.78
CA ILE A 70 -15.60 -11.29 -16.82
C ILE A 70 -14.84 -12.41 -17.49
N LYS A 71 -14.13 -12.09 -18.58
CA LYS A 71 -13.11 -12.99 -19.14
C LYS A 71 -11.99 -13.10 -18.09
N SER A 72 -12.19 -13.89 -17.04
CA SER A 72 -11.09 -14.30 -16.18
C SER A 72 -10.18 -15.15 -17.07
N ASN A 73 -9.04 -14.59 -17.45
CA ASN A 73 -7.94 -15.41 -17.92
C ASN A 73 -7.44 -16.22 -16.70
N ASP A 74 -8.17 -17.27 -16.31
CA ASP A 74 -7.80 -18.25 -15.28
C ASP A 74 -6.53 -19.05 -15.66
N LYS A 75 -5.91 -18.72 -16.79
CA LYS A 75 -4.65 -19.26 -17.27
C LYS A 75 -3.40 -18.62 -16.64
N MET A 76 -3.51 -17.84 -15.57
CA MET A 76 -2.31 -17.30 -14.90
C MET A 76 -1.68 -18.33 -13.96
N VAL A 77 -0.49 -18.79 -14.33
CA VAL A 77 0.37 -19.74 -13.60
C VAL A 77 0.85 -19.20 -12.23
N TYR A 78 0.65 -17.91 -11.96
CA TYR A 78 1.12 -17.21 -10.76
C TYR A 78 -0.03 -16.48 -10.08
N LYS A 79 -0.31 -16.83 -8.81
CA LYS A 79 -1.23 -16.06 -7.94
C LYS A 79 -0.46 -14.86 -7.38
N LYS A 80 -0.79 -13.64 -7.81
CA LYS A 80 -0.24 -12.42 -7.19
C LYS A 80 -1.11 -12.00 -6.01
N ARG A 81 -0.53 -11.42 -4.96
CA ARG A 81 -1.31 -10.82 -3.87
C ARG A 81 -0.72 -9.50 -3.42
N PHE A 82 -1.56 -8.48 -3.32
CA PHE A 82 -1.19 -7.17 -2.80
C PHE A 82 -1.11 -7.25 -1.28
N VAL A 83 0.04 -6.88 -0.71
CA VAL A 83 0.31 -6.96 0.73
C VAL A 83 1.11 -5.73 1.14
N GLN A 84 0.81 -5.20 2.33
CA GLN A 84 1.56 -4.12 2.94
C GLN A 84 2.68 -4.70 3.81
N PHE A 85 3.84 -4.06 3.81
CA PHE A 85 4.99 -4.37 4.64
C PHE A 85 5.36 -3.15 5.48
N LEU A 86 5.57 -3.37 6.76
CA LEU A 86 6.04 -2.38 7.72
C LEU A 86 7.48 -2.73 8.08
N LEU A 87 8.41 -1.81 7.82
CA LEU A 87 9.80 -2.01 8.24
C LEU A 87 9.90 -1.99 9.77
N LYS A 88 10.73 -2.87 10.32
CA LYS A 88 11.15 -2.83 11.72
C LYS A 88 12.51 -2.15 11.81
N ASP A 89 12.67 -1.36 12.87
CA ASP A 89 13.94 -0.75 13.28
C ASP A 89 14.62 0.10 12.18
N HIS A 90 13.83 0.72 11.29
CA HIS A 90 14.34 1.67 10.30
C HIS A 90 14.48 3.05 10.94
N ASN A 91 15.68 3.62 10.90
CA ASN A 91 15.96 4.96 11.40
C ASN A 91 15.91 5.98 10.25
N LEU A 92 15.00 6.95 10.35
CA LEU A 92 14.79 7.97 9.32
C LEU A 92 16.02 8.85 9.06
N ASP A 93 16.89 9.04 10.06
CA ASP A 93 18.04 9.94 9.96
C ASP A 93 19.28 9.27 9.36
N SER A 94 19.44 7.96 9.59
CA SER A 94 20.66 7.22 9.23
C SER A 94 20.46 6.17 8.14
N ASP A 95 19.23 5.68 7.96
CA ASP A 95 18.95 4.61 7.01
C ASP A 95 18.42 5.13 5.67
N PRO A 96 18.79 4.45 4.57
CA PRO A 96 18.35 4.85 3.25
C PRO A 96 16.84 4.72 3.10
N TRP A 97 16.25 5.65 2.35
CA TRP A 97 14.82 5.63 2.07
C TRP A 97 14.47 4.53 1.05
N PRO A 98 13.52 3.62 1.34
CA PRO A 98 12.97 2.70 0.37
C PRO A 98 12.20 3.46 -0.70
N TRP A 99 12.48 3.08 -1.95
CA TRP A 99 11.69 3.52 -3.09
C TRP A 99 11.00 2.34 -3.75
N SER A 100 10.37 2.56 -4.89
CA SER A 100 9.92 1.46 -5.75
C SER A 100 11.11 0.59 -6.19
N SER A 101 10.79 -0.61 -6.70
CA SER A 101 11.70 -1.59 -7.29
C SER A 101 12.76 -2.21 -6.37
N LYS A 102 12.60 -2.10 -5.04
CA LYS A 102 13.49 -2.79 -4.09
C LYS A 102 13.14 -4.28 -3.97
N PRO A 103 14.14 -5.19 -4.02
CA PRO A 103 13.88 -6.62 -3.95
C PRO A 103 13.54 -7.04 -2.52
N ILE A 104 12.55 -7.93 -2.41
CA ILE A 104 12.10 -8.50 -1.14
C ILE A 104 12.49 -9.97 -1.12
N TYR A 105 12.98 -10.37 0.04
CA TYR A 105 13.43 -11.72 0.34
C TYR A 105 12.54 -12.31 1.43
N ARG A 106 12.20 -13.57 1.27
CA ARG A 106 11.54 -14.38 2.28
C ARG A 106 12.45 -15.55 2.61
N ASN A 107 12.88 -15.67 3.87
CA ASN A 107 13.85 -16.69 4.30
C ASN A 107 15.09 -16.77 3.38
N GLY A 108 15.57 -15.62 2.89
CA GLY A 108 16.70 -15.54 1.97
C GLY A 108 16.37 -15.74 0.48
N GLU A 109 15.16 -16.21 0.13
CA GLU A 109 14.73 -16.39 -1.26
C GLU A 109 14.03 -15.16 -1.81
N PHE A 110 14.32 -14.80 -3.06
CA PHE A 110 13.68 -13.67 -3.72
C PHE A 110 12.18 -13.92 -3.96
N CYS A 111 11.31 -13.01 -3.49
CA CYS A 111 9.85 -13.16 -3.56
C CYS A 111 9.10 -12.04 -4.29
N GLY A 112 9.81 -11.00 -4.75
CA GLY A 112 9.20 -9.91 -5.50
C GLY A 112 9.88 -8.56 -5.31
N PHE A 113 9.20 -7.52 -5.77
CA PHE A 113 9.68 -6.14 -5.72
C PHE A 113 8.65 -5.23 -5.02
N VAL A 114 9.15 -4.24 -4.29
CA VAL A 114 8.35 -3.11 -3.77
C VAL A 114 7.76 -2.32 -4.94
N THR A 115 6.46 -2.05 -4.89
CA THR A 115 5.77 -1.24 -5.92
C THR A 115 5.75 0.22 -5.54
N SER A 116 5.25 0.50 -4.34
CA SER A 116 5.14 1.85 -3.77
C SER A 116 5.72 1.83 -2.36
N ALA A 117 6.37 2.91 -1.96
CA ALA A 117 6.84 3.10 -0.58
C ALA A 117 6.44 4.51 -0.12
N ALA A 118 6.10 4.64 1.15
CA ALA A 118 5.82 5.89 1.84
C ALA A 118 6.13 5.72 3.34
N PHE A 119 5.95 6.76 4.13
CA PHE A 119 6.08 6.66 5.59
C PHE A 119 4.72 6.90 6.22
N GLY A 120 4.20 5.93 6.99
CA GLY A 120 2.93 6.06 7.67
C GLY A 120 3.07 6.95 8.90
N PHE A 121 2.69 8.21 8.78
CA PHE A 121 2.79 9.17 9.89
C PHE A 121 1.95 8.74 11.09
N THR A 122 0.79 8.11 10.89
CA THR A 122 -0.05 7.61 11.99
C THR A 122 0.56 6.37 12.66
N LEU A 123 1.30 5.55 11.91
CA LEU A 123 1.91 4.32 12.42
C LEU A 123 3.32 4.55 13.00
N GLY A 124 3.93 5.71 12.72
CA GLY A 124 5.30 6.05 13.08
C GLY A 124 6.34 5.13 12.45
N LYS A 125 5.99 4.46 11.35
CA LYS A 125 6.81 3.43 10.70
C LYS A 125 6.82 3.65 9.20
N GLN A 126 7.85 3.09 8.56
CA GLN A 126 7.94 3.14 7.12
C GLN A 126 7.07 2.05 6.49
N ASP A 127 6.15 2.49 5.63
CA ASP A 127 5.11 1.68 5.00
C ASP A 127 5.50 1.40 3.54
N LEU A 128 5.59 0.13 3.20
CA LEU A 128 5.90 -0.30 1.84
C LEU A 128 4.77 -1.17 1.32
N PHE A 129 4.38 -0.94 0.08
CA PHE A 129 3.54 -1.86 -0.66
C PHE A 129 4.36 -2.77 -1.54
N MET A 130 3.88 -4.00 -1.61
CA MET A 130 4.36 -4.97 -2.58
C MET A 130 3.19 -5.74 -3.18
N HIS A 131 3.31 -6.03 -4.47
CA HIS A 131 2.70 -7.22 -5.05
C HIS A 131 3.60 -8.43 -4.81
N LEU A 132 3.20 -9.33 -3.91
CA LEU A 132 3.84 -10.63 -3.78
C LEU A 132 3.70 -11.35 -5.12
N LEU A 133 4.83 -11.75 -5.71
CA LEU A 133 4.88 -12.48 -6.97
C LEU A 133 5.23 -13.94 -6.66
N GLN A 134 4.25 -14.83 -6.69
CA GLN A 134 4.55 -16.26 -6.53
C GLN A 134 3.60 -17.20 -7.27
N LYS A 135 4.07 -18.44 -7.53
CA LYS A 135 3.29 -19.50 -8.18
C LYS A 135 2.09 -19.96 -7.33
N LYS A 136 2.22 -20.03 -6.01
CA LYS A 136 1.17 -20.41 -5.06
C LYS A 136 1.29 -19.63 -3.75
N ILE A 137 0.46 -18.61 -3.59
CA ILE A 137 0.33 -17.90 -2.31
C ILE A 137 -0.77 -18.60 -1.50
N THR A 138 -0.38 -19.48 -0.58
CA THR A 138 -1.27 -20.05 0.46
C THR A 138 -1.26 -19.12 1.70
N VAL A 139 -2.29 -19.16 2.55
CA VAL A 139 -2.30 -18.40 3.82
C VAL A 139 -1.06 -18.74 4.67
N ASP A 140 -0.67 -20.01 4.72
CA ASP A 140 0.54 -20.47 5.41
C ASP A 140 1.83 -19.94 4.77
N TYR A 141 1.79 -19.67 3.46
CA TYR A 141 2.89 -19.02 2.75
C TYR A 141 3.02 -17.55 3.18
N ILE A 142 1.92 -16.88 3.51
CA ILE A 142 1.97 -15.50 3.98
C ILE A 142 2.43 -15.46 5.45
N ARG A 143 2.05 -16.45 6.27
CA ARG A 143 2.37 -16.54 7.70
C ARG A 143 3.84 -16.84 8.04
N VAL A 144 4.72 -16.94 7.06
CA VAL A 144 6.14 -17.26 7.31
C VAL A 144 6.86 -16.12 8.05
N THR A 145 7.80 -16.51 8.91
CA THR A 145 8.32 -15.78 10.07
C THR A 145 9.19 -14.57 9.75
N THR A 146 9.88 -14.54 8.59
CA THR A 146 10.87 -13.50 8.28
C THR A 146 10.81 -13.02 6.84
N TYR A 147 10.44 -11.75 6.68
CA TYR A 147 10.58 -10.99 5.45
C TYR A 147 11.70 -9.97 5.59
N GLU A 148 12.52 -9.83 4.56
CA GLU A 148 13.61 -8.86 4.49
C GLU A 148 13.48 -8.03 3.21
N ILE A 149 13.69 -6.72 3.33
CA ILE A 149 13.72 -5.81 2.20
C ILE A 149 15.13 -5.29 2.05
N ASN A 150 15.70 -5.44 0.86
CA ASN A 150 17.04 -4.91 0.58
C ASN A 150 16.93 -3.47 0.08
N ILE A 151 17.44 -2.53 0.88
CA ILE A 151 17.45 -1.10 0.60
C ILE A 151 18.92 -0.66 0.59
N ALA A 152 19.41 -0.31 -0.59
CA ALA A 152 20.78 0.17 -0.79
C ALA A 152 21.82 -0.72 -0.07
N THR A 153 21.80 -2.03 -0.39
CA THR A 153 22.67 -3.09 0.14
C THR A 153 22.48 -3.47 1.61
N LYS A 154 21.68 -2.74 2.38
CA LYS A 154 21.25 -3.13 3.73
C LYS A 154 19.95 -3.93 3.68
N ARG A 155 19.83 -4.98 4.52
CA ARG A 155 18.60 -5.76 4.66
C ARG A 155 17.87 -5.36 5.93
N PHE A 156 16.61 -4.97 5.77
CA PHE A 156 15.74 -4.60 6.88
C PHE A 156 14.63 -5.63 7.06
N LYS A 157 14.37 -6.03 8.30
CA LYS A 157 13.26 -6.94 8.60
C LYS A 157 11.93 -6.22 8.43
N ALA A 158 10.95 -6.89 7.86
CA ALA A 158 9.61 -6.35 7.65
C ALA A 158 8.54 -7.26 8.26
N ARG A 159 7.49 -6.66 8.80
CA ARG A 159 6.24 -7.33 9.15
C ARG A 159 5.24 -7.12 8.02
N PHE A 160 4.46 -8.13 7.67
CA PHE A 160 3.41 -7.98 6.67
C PHE A 160 2.05 -7.67 7.31
N ASN A 161 1.20 -6.94 6.59
CA ASN A 161 -0.21 -6.71 6.87
C ASN A 161 -1.02 -7.00 5.60
N VAL A 162 -2.06 -7.82 5.75
CA VAL A 162 -2.93 -8.24 4.63
C VAL A 162 -4.13 -7.31 4.47
N TYR A 163 -4.62 -6.77 5.58
CA TYR A 163 -5.80 -5.90 5.63
C TYR A 163 -5.43 -4.54 6.17
N GLN A 164 -6.28 -3.55 5.87
CA GLN A 164 -6.13 -2.19 6.38
C GLN A 164 -5.98 -2.24 7.91
N PRO A 165 -5.04 -1.50 8.50
CA PRO A 165 -5.06 -1.29 9.93
C PRO A 165 -6.33 -0.51 10.26
N THR A 166 -7.35 -1.21 10.78
CA THR A 166 -8.54 -0.57 11.36
C THR A 166 -8.09 0.19 12.61
N GLU A 167 -8.61 1.41 12.78
CA GLU A 167 -8.19 2.44 13.75
C GLU A 167 -7.53 1.94 15.05
N MET A 168 -6.37 2.52 15.38
CA MET A 168 -5.78 2.69 16.73
C MET A 168 -5.98 1.58 17.76
N ASP A 169 -6.12 0.33 17.33
CA ASP A 169 -6.30 -0.75 18.28
C ASP A 169 -4.94 -1.32 18.65
N SER A 170 -4.48 -0.92 19.84
CA SER A 170 -3.44 -1.60 20.61
C SER A 170 -3.69 -3.12 20.74
N SER A 171 -4.87 -3.62 20.36
CA SER A 171 -5.25 -5.03 20.39
C SER A 171 -5.10 -5.82 19.07
N VAL A 172 -4.65 -5.24 17.94
CA VAL A 172 -4.20 -6.05 16.76
C VAL A 172 -2.83 -6.74 17.02
N LEU A 173 -2.41 -6.78 18.29
CA LEU A 173 -1.50 -7.78 18.84
C LEU A 173 -2.12 -9.18 18.95
N LEU A 174 -3.40 -9.40 18.67
CA LEU A 174 -4.05 -10.69 18.91
C LEU A 174 -4.63 -11.30 17.63
N TYR A 175 -3.78 -11.91 16.80
CA TYR A 175 -4.16 -13.14 16.08
C TYR A 175 -2.91 -14.02 15.88
N THR A 176 -2.26 -14.35 16.98
CA THR A 176 -1.44 -15.55 17.12
C THR A 176 -2.22 -16.55 17.96
N ASN A 177 -2.86 -17.50 17.28
CA ASN A 177 -2.89 -18.88 17.72
C ASN A 177 -2.21 -19.68 16.61
#